data_AF-A0A958K0G6-F1
#
_entry.id   AF-A0A958K0G6-F1
#
_cell.length_a   1.000
_cell.length_b   1.000
_cell.length_c   1.000
_cell.angle_alpha   90.00
_cell.angle_beta   90.00
_cell.angle_gamma   90.00
#
_symmetry.space_group_name_H-M   'P 1'
#
loop_
_entity.id
_entity.type
_entity.pdbx_description
1 polymer ?
#
loop_
_entity_poly.entity_id
_entity_poly.type
_entity_poly.pdbx_seq_one_letter_code
_entity_poly.pdbx_strand_id
1 'polypeptide(L)'
;MGERTQYFQSQFGTNSPYIEELFELYEKDRSLVGETWASYFDEFSHSVPSETRVLIALPESTPSPAALSNGTTNGYYHGPTQDAAVQERVYRMISAFRGRGHLKADINPLTLGVHPLPLVEDIDVGFYHFTDEQMGKVYNCSGLGGREHMPLGELIEELERVYCGSIGFEFTHLLTQGERLWLQEKIEQRFIHGYQHSNEQRTHRLRKIIEAEAFENELHKKYIGHKRFSLEGLETVIPMMDTILEYGANDGVNEAILGMAHRGRLNVLVNTLNKPLEEVFSEFE
;
A
#
# COMPACT_ATOMS: atom_id res chain seq x y z
N MET A 1 25.64 -13.97 -24.42
CA MET A 1 25.67 -12.98 -23.32
C MET A 1 27.13 -12.72 -23.04
N GLY A 2 27.59 -11.48 -23.22
CA GLY A 2 29.02 -11.16 -23.13
C GLY A 2 29.55 -11.31 -21.70
N GLU A 3 30.83 -11.67 -21.57
CA GLU A 3 31.50 -11.80 -20.26
C GLU A 3 31.44 -10.48 -19.44
N ARG A 4 31.34 -9.32 -20.11
CA ARG A 4 31.13 -7.99 -19.52
C ARG A 4 29.83 -7.90 -18.71
N THR A 5 28.72 -8.31 -19.33
CA THR A 5 27.40 -8.32 -18.69
C THR A 5 27.40 -9.26 -17.49
N GLN A 6 28.14 -10.38 -17.55
CA GLN A 6 28.24 -11.34 -16.44
C GLN A 6 29.02 -10.78 -15.25
N TYR A 7 30.09 -10.01 -15.49
CA TYR A 7 30.84 -9.34 -14.43
C TYR A 7 29.97 -8.29 -13.70
N PHE A 8 29.34 -7.37 -14.44
CA PHE A 8 28.49 -6.35 -13.82
C PHE A 8 27.26 -6.95 -13.14
N GLN A 9 26.70 -8.04 -13.67
CA GLN A 9 25.63 -8.77 -13.01
C GLN A 9 26.08 -9.43 -11.70
N SER A 10 27.32 -9.91 -11.62
CA SER A 10 27.86 -10.51 -10.40
C SER A 10 28.14 -9.48 -9.28
N GLN A 11 28.59 -8.28 -9.64
CA GLN A 11 29.00 -7.24 -8.68
C GLN A 11 27.84 -6.29 -8.32
N PHE A 12 26.96 -5.99 -9.26
CA PHE A 12 25.92 -4.97 -9.12
C PHE A 12 24.50 -5.52 -9.23
N GLY A 13 24.34 -6.83 -9.45
CA GLY A 13 23.06 -7.51 -9.43
C GLY A 13 22.03 -6.88 -10.37
N THR A 14 20.89 -6.50 -9.81
CA THR A 14 19.76 -5.89 -10.55
C THR A 14 20.11 -4.57 -11.23
N ASN A 15 21.14 -3.85 -10.76
CA ASN A 15 21.56 -2.58 -11.35
C ASN A 15 22.53 -2.75 -12.54
N SER A 16 22.88 -3.99 -12.92
CA SER A 16 23.82 -4.28 -14.02
C SER A 16 23.52 -3.54 -15.34
N PRO A 17 22.27 -3.42 -15.81
CA PRO A 17 22.00 -2.74 -17.08
C PRO A 17 22.35 -1.25 -17.04
N TYR A 18 22.15 -0.59 -15.89
CA TYR A 18 22.47 0.81 -15.69
C TYR A 18 24.00 1.05 -15.62
N ILE A 19 24.73 0.15 -14.96
CA ILE A 19 26.20 0.23 -14.90
C ILE A 19 26.82 -0.05 -16.28
N GLU A 20 26.21 -0.93 -17.08
CA GLU A 20 26.66 -1.20 -18.44
C GLU A 20 26.49 0.02 -19.35
N GLU A 21 25.36 0.72 -19.25
CA GLU A 21 25.14 1.99 -19.96
C GLU A 21 26.13 3.09 -19.53
N LEU A 22 26.39 3.22 -18.22
CA LEU A 22 27.40 4.14 -17.69
C LEU A 22 28.81 3.82 -18.18
N PHE A 23 29.16 2.54 -18.28
CA PHE A 23 30.46 2.11 -18.79
C PHE A 23 30.61 2.41 -20.29
N GLU A 24 29.55 2.19 -21.08
CA GLU A 24 29.54 2.55 -22.51
C GLU A 24 29.69 4.05 -22.75
N LEU A 25 29.15 4.88 -21.85
CA LEU A 25 29.39 6.33 -21.87
C LEU A 25 30.84 6.68 -21.51
N TYR A 26 31.42 6.00 -20.51
CA TYR A 26 32.82 6.17 -20.13
C TYR A 26 33.79 5.78 -21.26
N GLU A 27 33.51 4.70 -22.01
CA GLU A 27 34.33 4.28 -23.16
C GLU A 27 34.32 5.30 -24.31
N LYS A 28 33.20 6.03 -24.47
CA LYS A 28 33.10 7.11 -25.47
C LYS A 28 33.86 8.35 -25.02
N ASP A 29 33.69 8.78 -23.78
CA ASP A 29 34.42 9.91 -23.20
C ASP A 29 34.34 9.88 -21.67
N ARG A 30 35.50 9.91 -21.02
CA ARG A 30 35.64 9.93 -19.55
C ARG A 30 34.87 11.09 -18.88
N SER A 31 34.72 12.22 -19.56
CA SER A 31 34.06 13.42 -19.02
C SER A 31 32.53 13.34 -19.01
N LEU A 32 31.94 12.37 -19.73
CA LEU A 32 30.50 12.14 -19.77
C LEU A 32 29.96 11.42 -18.53
N VAL A 33 30.86 10.97 -17.66
CA VAL A 33 30.54 10.22 -16.45
C VAL A 33 31.07 10.98 -15.24
N GLY A 34 30.31 10.96 -14.14
CA GLY A 34 30.71 11.64 -12.90
C GLY A 34 32.07 11.15 -12.38
N GLU A 35 32.83 12.03 -11.72
CA GLU A 35 34.21 11.78 -11.29
C GLU A 35 34.39 10.52 -10.41
N THR A 36 33.36 10.18 -9.63
CA THR A 36 33.30 8.95 -8.81
C THR A 36 33.26 7.69 -9.67
N TRP A 37 32.42 7.67 -10.71
CA TRP A 37 32.30 6.54 -11.64
C TRP A 37 33.48 6.48 -12.61
N ALA A 38 34.00 7.63 -13.06
CA ALA A 38 35.20 7.68 -13.87
C ALA A 38 36.40 7.07 -13.12
N SER A 39 36.58 7.38 -11.83
CA SER A 39 37.64 6.81 -11.00
C SER A 39 37.45 5.30 -10.78
N TYR A 40 36.22 4.84 -10.59
CA TYR A 40 35.88 3.42 -10.47
C TYR A 40 36.22 2.65 -11.77
N PHE A 41 35.87 3.21 -12.94
CA PHE A 41 36.17 2.60 -14.23
C PHE A 41 37.66 2.69 -14.60
N ASP A 42 38.36 3.74 -14.17
CA ASP A 42 39.81 3.84 -14.26
C ASP A 42 40.46 2.67 -13.48
N GLU A 43 40.04 2.41 -12.24
CA GLU A 43 40.55 1.30 -11.42
C GLU A 43 40.15 -0.09 -11.97
N PHE A 44 38.93 -0.22 -12.48
CA PHE A 44 38.45 -1.42 -13.17
C PHE A 44 39.28 -1.73 -14.42
N SER A 45 39.57 -0.72 -15.25
CA SER A 45 40.39 -0.93 -16.45
C SER A 45 41.81 -1.41 -16.12
N HIS A 46 42.38 -1.01 -14.97
CA HIS A 46 43.74 -1.37 -14.54
C HIS A 46 43.83 -2.72 -13.81
N SER A 47 42.74 -3.21 -13.21
CA SER A 47 42.72 -4.43 -12.38
C SER A 47 42.37 -5.71 -13.15
N VAL A 48 41.87 -5.61 -14.38
CA VAL A 48 41.49 -6.78 -15.20
C VAL A 48 42.63 -7.17 -16.18
N PRO A 49 43.09 -8.44 -16.19
CA PRO A 49 44.17 -8.90 -17.07
C PRO A 49 43.87 -8.71 -18.56
N SER A 50 44.94 -8.47 -19.35
CA SER A 50 44.90 -8.06 -20.76
C SER A 50 44.14 -8.98 -21.73
N GLU A 51 43.78 -10.20 -21.34
CA GLU A 51 43.01 -11.14 -22.17
C GLU A 51 41.54 -10.71 -22.34
N THR A 52 40.96 -10.00 -21.36
CA THR A 52 39.58 -9.48 -21.46
C THR A 52 39.51 -8.18 -22.29
N ARG A 53 40.63 -7.46 -22.47
CA ARG A 53 40.67 -6.17 -23.18
C ARG A 53 40.48 -6.29 -24.70
N VAL A 54 40.77 -7.44 -25.29
CA VAL A 54 40.67 -7.64 -26.76
C VAL A 54 39.22 -7.84 -27.22
N LEU A 55 38.30 -8.22 -26.32
CA LEU A 55 36.89 -8.46 -26.65
C LEU A 55 36.01 -7.20 -26.62
N ILE A 56 36.59 -6.04 -26.29
CA ILE A 56 35.87 -4.78 -26.06
C ILE A 56 35.93 -3.84 -27.29
N ALA A 57 36.82 -4.07 -28.26
CA ALA A 57 36.88 -3.28 -29.49
C ALA A 57 36.10 -3.96 -30.63
N LEU A 58 34.92 -3.43 -30.97
CA LEU A 58 34.14 -3.84 -32.15
C LEU A 58 34.84 -3.42 -33.46
N PRO A 59 34.50 -4.09 -34.59
CA PRO A 59 33.84 -3.30 -35.62
C PRO A 59 32.59 -3.96 -36.23
N GLU A 60 31.66 -3.10 -36.60
CA GLU A 60 30.48 -3.38 -37.43
C GLU A 60 30.84 -4.07 -38.75
N SER A 61 30.06 -5.08 -39.13
CA SER A 61 29.88 -5.45 -40.54
C SER A 61 28.43 -5.83 -40.78
N THR A 62 27.75 -4.97 -41.54
CA THR A 62 26.46 -5.24 -42.17
C THR A 62 26.58 -6.38 -43.18
N PRO A 63 25.55 -7.21 -43.35
CA PRO A 63 25.30 -7.85 -44.63
C PRO A 63 24.01 -7.31 -45.25
N SER A 64 24.14 -6.78 -46.47
CA SER A 64 23.05 -6.54 -47.41
C SER A 64 22.46 -7.89 -47.89
N PRO A 65 21.15 -7.97 -48.22
CA PRO A 65 20.44 -9.23 -48.37
C PRO A 65 20.43 -9.70 -49.83
N ALA A 66 21.20 -10.73 -50.16
CA ALA A 66 20.98 -11.56 -51.35
C ALA A 66 21.78 -12.87 -51.28
N ALA A 67 21.15 -13.93 -50.77
CA ALA A 67 21.16 -15.29 -51.33
C ALA A 67 20.81 -16.37 -50.28
N LEU A 68 19.73 -17.13 -50.58
CA LEU A 68 19.45 -18.52 -50.17
C LEU A 68 18.93 -18.72 -48.72
N SER A 69 17.62 -18.61 -48.47
CA SER A 69 16.56 -19.63 -48.67
C SER A 69 16.47 -20.72 -47.56
N ASN A 70 15.31 -20.67 -46.87
CA ASN A 70 14.62 -21.71 -46.08
C ASN A 70 14.91 -21.81 -44.58
N GLY A 71 13.98 -21.27 -43.78
CA GLY A 71 13.88 -21.51 -42.33
C GLY A 71 13.18 -20.39 -41.58
N THR A 72 11.85 -20.28 -41.71
CA THR A 72 10.97 -19.38 -40.96
C THR A 72 11.10 -19.58 -39.43
N THR A 73 11.61 -18.57 -38.71
CA THR A 73 11.05 -18.03 -37.45
C THR A 73 11.76 -16.72 -37.10
N ASN A 74 11.21 -15.58 -37.52
CA ASN A 74 11.64 -14.25 -37.09
C ASN A 74 11.13 -13.96 -35.68
N GLY A 75 11.99 -14.12 -34.66
CA GLY A 75 11.77 -13.58 -33.32
C GLY A 75 12.40 -12.19 -33.21
N TYR A 76 11.76 -11.16 -33.78
CA TYR A 76 12.12 -9.77 -33.48
C TYR A 76 11.71 -9.46 -32.04
N TYR A 77 12.65 -9.08 -31.18
CA TYR A 77 12.35 -8.39 -29.93
C TYR A 77 11.56 -7.12 -30.27
N HIS A 78 10.23 -7.21 -30.19
CA HIS A 78 9.39 -6.02 -30.10
C HIS A 78 9.54 -5.52 -28.67
N GLY A 79 10.00 -4.27 -28.50
CA GLY A 79 9.81 -3.57 -27.23
C GLY A 79 8.33 -3.65 -26.81
N PRO A 80 8.02 -3.52 -25.51
CA PRO A 80 6.64 -3.66 -25.04
C PRO A 80 5.72 -2.79 -25.90
N THR A 81 4.62 -3.37 -26.38
CA THR A 81 3.59 -2.60 -27.09
C THR A 81 3.16 -1.43 -26.20
N GLN A 82 2.68 -0.33 -26.80
CA GLN A 82 2.27 0.85 -26.05
C GLN A 82 1.28 0.51 -24.92
N ASP A 83 0.40 -0.47 -25.15
CA ASP A 83 -0.55 -0.97 -24.14
C ASP A 83 0.13 -1.77 -23.01
N ALA A 84 1.20 -2.53 -23.30
CA ALA A 84 1.95 -3.26 -22.27
C ALA A 84 2.70 -2.30 -21.32
N ALA A 85 3.28 -1.22 -21.85
CA ALA A 85 3.92 -0.20 -21.02
C ALA A 85 2.92 0.56 -20.13
N VAL A 86 1.69 0.76 -20.59
CA VAL A 86 0.61 1.33 -19.76
C VAL A 86 0.18 0.34 -18.69
N GLN A 87 0.00 -0.94 -19.04
CA GLN A 87 -0.37 -2.00 -18.11
C GLN A 87 0.64 -2.16 -16.96
N GLU A 88 1.95 -2.00 -17.23
CA GLU A 88 2.97 -1.99 -16.17
C GLU A 88 2.76 -0.83 -15.18
N ARG A 89 2.47 0.39 -15.69
CA ARG A 89 2.16 1.54 -14.83
C ARG A 89 0.91 1.31 -14.00
N VAL A 90 -0.11 0.66 -14.58
CA VAL A 90 -1.32 0.25 -13.85
C VAL A 90 -0.98 -0.70 -12.70
N TYR A 91 -0.15 -1.72 -12.94
CA TYR A 91 0.28 -2.63 -11.86
C TYR A 91 1.07 -1.94 -10.77
N ARG A 92 1.98 -1.02 -11.14
CA ARG A 92 2.73 -0.21 -10.17
C ARG A 92 1.81 0.66 -9.32
N MET A 93 0.80 1.28 -9.93
CA MET A 93 -0.22 2.06 -9.22
C MET A 93 -1.00 1.20 -8.23
N ILE A 94 -1.55 0.05 -8.67
CA ILE A 94 -2.27 -0.86 -7.78
C ILE A 94 -1.40 -1.27 -6.58
N SER A 95 -0.14 -1.63 -6.84
CA SER A 95 0.81 -2.00 -5.79
C SER A 95 1.10 -0.84 -4.82
N ALA A 96 1.20 0.39 -5.32
CA ALA A 96 1.44 1.57 -4.50
C ALA A 96 0.23 1.87 -3.59
N PHE A 97 -0.99 1.82 -4.11
CA PHE A 97 -2.21 2.01 -3.31
C PHE A 97 -2.35 0.94 -2.23
N ARG A 98 -2.13 -0.34 -2.56
CA ARG A 98 -2.14 -1.44 -1.57
C ARG A 98 -1.07 -1.27 -0.48
N GLY A 99 0.10 -0.76 -0.86
CA GLY A 99 1.24 -0.62 0.05
C GLY A 99 1.23 0.65 0.90
N ARG A 100 0.75 1.76 0.35
CA ARG A 100 0.93 3.11 0.92
C ARG A 100 -0.33 3.97 0.92
N GLY A 101 -1.48 3.46 0.47
CA GLY A 101 -2.73 4.23 0.46
C GLY A 101 -3.15 4.73 1.84
N HIS A 102 -2.79 4.00 2.92
CA HIS A 102 -3.00 4.43 4.30
C HIS A 102 -2.39 5.81 4.62
N LEU A 103 -1.36 6.26 3.89
CA LEU A 103 -0.75 7.58 4.07
C LEU A 103 -1.63 8.73 3.52
N LYS A 104 -2.55 8.42 2.60
CA LYS A 104 -3.56 9.35 2.05
C LYS A 104 -4.94 9.16 2.69
N ALA A 105 -5.11 8.18 3.58
CA ALA A 105 -6.40 7.89 4.20
C ALA A 105 -6.87 9.01 5.15
N ASP A 106 -8.17 9.27 5.14
CA ASP A 106 -8.83 10.27 5.98
C ASP A 106 -9.14 9.71 7.38
N ILE A 107 -8.09 9.56 8.19
CA ILE A 107 -8.16 8.92 9.52
C ILE A 107 -8.14 9.92 10.68
N ASN A 108 -7.96 11.22 10.42
CA ASN A 108 -7.85 12.22 11.47
C ASN A 108 -9.17 12.98 11.66
N PRO A 109 -9.93 12.72 12.74
CA PRO A 109 -11.23 13.36 12.96
C PRO A 109 -11.13 14.85 13.32
N LEU A 110 -9.93 15.36 13.67
CA LEU A 110 -9.73 16.76 14.06
C LEU A 110 -9.40 17.67 12.87
N THR A 111 -8.83 17.11 11.80
CA THR A 111 -8.30 17.90 10.69
C THR A 111 -8.99 17.52 9.40
N LEU A 112 -10.21 18.03 9.22
CA LEU A 112 -10.81 18.12 7.90
C LEU A 112 -9.99 19.10 7.04
N GLY A 113 -8.90 18.61 6.42
CA GLY A 113 -8.06 19.37 5.49
C GLY A 113 -7.12 20.42 6.10
N VAL A 114 -6.88 20.41 7.43
CA VAL A 114 -6.06 21.44 8.10
C VAL A 114 -4.55 21.13 8.09
N HIS A 115 -4.18 19.85 8.10
CA HIS A 115 -2.78 19.45 7.99
C HIS A 115 -2.52 18.81 6.63
N PRO A 116 -1.45 19.22 5.93
CA PRO A 116 -1.06 18.57 4.69
C PRO A 116 -0.73 17.12 5.00
N LEU A 117 -1.38 16.20 4.30
CA LEU A 117 -0.99 14.80 4.29
C LEU A 117 0.45 14.68 3.77
N PRO A 118 1.21 13.66 4.18
CA PRO A 118 2.51 13.40 3.60
C PRO A 118 2.40 13.34 2.08
N LEU A 119 3.28 14.07 1.38
CA LEU A 119 3.36 13.94 -0.06
C LEU A 119 3.91 12.54 -0.38
N VAL A 120 3.09 11.71 -0.99
CA VAL A 120 3.48 10.38 -1.44
C VAL A 120 3.22 10.34 -2.94
N GLU A 121 4.27 10.56 -3.72
CA GLU A 121 4.16 10.75 -5.17
C GLU A 121 3.57 9.53 -5.87
N ASP A 122 3.91 8.34 -5.42
CA ASP A 122 3.51 7.09 -6.06
C ASP A 122 2.05 6.66 -5.78
N ILE A 123 1.31 7.37 -4.92
CA ILE A 123 -0.16 7.21 -4.78
C ILE A 123 -0.93 8.40 -5.40
N ASP A 124 -0.21 9.34 -6.00
CA ASP A 124 -0.81 10.35 -6.88
C ASP A 124 -0.96 9.74 -8.29
N VAL A 125 -2.16 9.82 -8.84
CA VAL A 125 -2.47 9.34 -10.19
C VAL A 125 -1.66 10.12 -11.23
N GLY A 126 -1.40 11.41 -10.98
CA GLY A 126 -0.62 12.28 -11.86
C GLY A 126 0.81 11.78 -12.10
N PHE A 127 1.39 11.08 -11.12
CA PHE A 127 2.73 10.48 -11.21
C PHE A 127 2.86 9.43 -12.33
N TYR A 128 1.76 8.77 -12.70
CA TYR A 128 1.77 7.71 -13.70
C TYR A 128 1.54 8.20 -15.13
N HIS A 129 1.27 9.50 -15.31
CA HIS A 129 1.12 10.17 -16.61
C HIS A 129 0.15 9.44 -17.57
N PHE A 130 -1.01 9.04 -17.07
CA PHE A 130 -2.07 8.48 -17.90
C PHE A 130 -2.72 9.58 -18.76
N THR A 131 -2.99 9.28 -20.03
CA THR A 131 -3.71 10.20 -20.92
C THR A 131 -5.23 10.03 -20.77
N ASP A 132 -6.00 11.06 -21.15
CA ASP A 132 -7.47 10.97 -21.12
C ASP A 132 -8.02 9.82 -21.98
N GLU A 133 -7.37 9.53 -23.11
CA GLU A 133 -7.71 8.38 -23.95
C GLU A 133 -7.50 7.05 -23.23
N GLN A 134 -6.46 6.95 -22.37
CA GLN A 134 -6.17 5.76 -21.59
C GLN A 134 -7.18 5.56 -20.45
N MET A 135 -7.79 6.63 -19.91
CA MET A 135 -8.76 6.52 -18.81
C MET A 135 -9.98 5.66 -19.16
N GLY A 136 -10.42 5.70 -20.42
CA GLY A 136 -11.54 4.89 -20.92
C GLY A 136 -11.16 3.47 -21.37
N LYS A 137 -9.86 3.14 -21.44
CA LYS A 137 -9.40 1.80 -21.84
C LYS A 137 -9.47 0.83 -20.68
N VAL A 138 -9.71 -0.43 -21.01
CA VAL A 138 -9.81 -1.53 -20.05
C VAL A 138 -8.44 -2.15 -19.83
N TYR A 139 -8.04 -2.25 -18.56
CA TYR A 139 -6.78 -2.87 -18.15
C TYR A 139 -7.03 -3.99 -17.15
N ASN A 140 -6.04 -4.86 -16.98
CA ASN A 140 -6.08 -5.86 -15.93
C ASN A 140 -5.87 -5.18 -14.56
N CYS A 141 -6.76 -5.44 -13.61
CA CYS A 141 -6.75 -4.82 -12.28
C CYS A 141 -6.26 -5.75 -11.16
N SER A 142 -5.54 -6.83 -11.49
CA SER A 142 -4.92 -7.73 -10.50
C SER A 142 -5.91 -8.28 -9.46
N GLY A 143 -7.09 -8.67 -9.92
CA GLY A 143 -8.14 -9.27 -9.09
C GLY A 143 -8.85 -8.29 -8.15
N LEU A 144 -8.74 -6.97 -8.36
CA LEU A 144 -9.32 -5.95 -7.47
C LEU A 144 -10.83 -6.18 -7.25
N GLY A 145 -11.20 -6.57 -6.03
CA GLY A 145 -12.59 -6.89 -5.66
C GLY A 145 -13.19 -8.06 -6.43
N GLY A 146 -12.38 -9.00 -6.91
CA GLY A 146 -12.82 -10.15 -7.69
C GLY A 146 -13.03 -9.87 -9.19
N ARG A 147 -12.67 -8.67 -9.66
CA ARG A 147 -12.68 -8.32 -11.09
C ARG A 147 -11.29 -8.49 -11.67
N GLU A 148 -11.19 -9.06 -12.86
CA GLU A 148 -9.91 -9.20 -13.57
C GLU A 148 -9.56 -7.97 -14.41
N HIS A 149 -10.57 -7.30 -14.98
CA HIS A 149 -10.39 -6.17 -15.87
C HIS A 149 -11.44 -5.09 -15.61
N MET A 150 -11.03 -3.82 -15.75
CA MET A 150 -11.94 -2.66 -15.65
C MET A 150 -11.35 -1.43 -16.36
N PRO A 151 -12.18 -0.43 -16.71
CA PRO A 151 -11.70 0.87 -17.18
C PRO A 151 -10.72 1.51 -16.19
N LEU A 152 -9.67 2.17 -16.68
CA LEU A 152 -8.66 2.78 -15.82
C LEU A 152 -9.23 3.86 -14.88
N GLY A 153 -10.16 4.68 -15.38
CA GLY A 153 -10.84 5.69 -14.54
C GLY A 153 -11.58 5.05 -13.36
N GLU A 154 -12.34 3.99 -13.62
CA GLU A 154 -13.04 3.24 -12.57
C GLU A 154 -12.05 2.59 -11.60
N LEU A 155 -10.95 2.03 -12.09
CA LEU A 155 -9.90 1.45 -11.26
C LEU A 155 -9.32 2.46 -10.27
N ILE A 156 -9.04 3.68 -10.72
CA ILE A 156 -8.47 4.74 -9.89
C ILE A 156 -9.47 5.11 -8.78
N GLU A 157 -10.73 5.34 -9.13
CA GLU A 157 -11.79 5.66 -8.16
C GLU A 157 -11.94 4.55 -7.11
N GLU A 158 -11.85 3.30 -7.55
CA GLU A 158 -11.93 2.14 -6.66
C GLU A 158 -10.74 2.05 -5.69
N LEU A 159 -9.52 2.26 -6.18
CA LEU A 159 -8.32 2.25 -5.34
C LEU A 159 -8.36 3.37 -4.29
N GLU A 160 -8.77 4.58 -4.68
CA GLU A 160 -8.94 5.70 -3.74
C GLU A 160 -10.02 5.40 -2.70
N ARG A 161 -11.16 4.87 -3.13
CA ARG A 161 -12.27 4.50 -2.24
C ARG A 161 -11.89 3.42 -1.22
N VAL A 162 -11.13 2.42 -1.64
CA VAL A 162 -10.75 1.28 -0.80
C VAL A 162 -9.59 1.65 0.14
N TYR A 163 -8.52 2.27 -0.37
CA TYR A 163 -7.27 2.42 0.38
C TYR A 163 -7.03 3.82 0.95
N CYS A 164 -7.78 4.83 0.50
CA CYS A 164 -7.63 6.22 0.93
C CYS A 164 -8.91 6.79 1.59
N GLY A 165 -9.87 5.93 1.95
CA GLY A 165 -11.08 6.33 2.67
C GLY A 165 -10.85 6.58 4.17
N SER A 166 -11.88 6.39 4.98
CA SER A 166 -11.80 6.59 6.44
C SER A 166 -11.11 5.45 7.21
N ILE A 167 -10.51 4.49 6.51
CA ILE A 167 -9.76 3.38 7.09
C ILE A 167 -8.42 3.28 6.36
N GLY A 168 -7.31 3.37 7.10
CA GLY A 168 -5.97 3.09 6.59
C GLY A 168 -5.62 1.61 6.76
N PHE A 169 -5.21 0.96 5.67
CA PHE A 169 -4.79 -0.45 5.69
C PHE A 169 -3.27 -0.59 5.58
N GLU A 170 -2.69 -1.25 6.58
CA GLU A 170 -1.28 -1.66 6.59
C GLU A 170 -1.20 -3.18 6.71
N PHE A 171 -0.90 -3.87 5.61
CA PHE A 171 -0.85 -5.34 5.59
C PHE A 171 0.23 -5.91 4.66
N THR A 172 0.81 -5.11 3.77
CA THR A 172 1.83 -5.58 2.81
C THR A 172 3.12 -6.04 3.47
N HIS A 173 3.39 -5.58 4.69
CA HIS A 173 4.55 -5.97 5.50
C HIS A 173 4.44 -7.40 6.09
N LEU A 174 3.25 -8.02 6.09
CA LEU A 174 3.08 -9.39 6.56
C LEU A 174 3.92 -10.35 5.71
N LEU A 175 4.64 -11.28 6.33
CA LEU A 175 5.55 -12.19 5.60
C LEU A 175 4.79 -13.27 4.84
N THR A 176 3.71 -13.79 5.43
CA THR A 176 2.92 -14.88 4.87
C THR A 176 2.08 -14.40 3.69
N GLN A 177 2.31 -14.96 2.51
CA GLN A 177 1.53 -14.61 1.33
C GLN A 177 0.04 -14.91 1.50
N GLY A 178 -0.31 -16.05 2.13
CA GLY A 178 -1.70 -16.43 2.37
C GLY A 178 -2.47 -15.40 3.21
N GLU A 179 -1.85 -14.89 4.28
CA GLU A 179 -2.44 -13.85 5.14
C GLU A 179 -2.61 -12.53 4.38
N ARG A 180 -1.61 -12.12 3.60
CA ARG A 180 -1.69 -10.91 2.75
C ARG A 180 -2.83 -11.01 1.75
N LEU A 181 -2.92 -12.12 1.02
CA LEU A 181 -3.97 -12.33 0.02
C LEU A 181 -5.36 -12.41 0.65
N TRP A 182 -5.49 -13.09 1.79
CA TRP A 182 -6.75 -13.16 2.53
C TRP A 182 -7.21 -11.77 3.00
N LEU A 183 -6.32 -10.96 3.58
CA LEU A 183 -6.65 -9.59 3.98
C LEU A 183 -7.00 -8.73 2.77
N GLN A 184 -6.21 -8.81 1.70
CA GLN A 184 -6.47 -8.07 0.46
C GLN A 184 -7.88 -8.39 -0.07
N GLU A 185 -8.23 -9.66 -0.18
CA GLU A 185 -9.55 -10.10 -0.64
C GLU A 185 -10.66 -9.58 0.28
N LYS A 186 -10.51 -9.72 1.60
CA LYS A 186 -11.49 -9.24 2.57
C LYS A 186 -11.70 -7.73 2.52
N ILE A 187 -10.63 -6.97 2.39
CA ILE A 187 -10.67 -5.50 2.28
C ILE A 187 -11.40 -5.13 0.98
N GLU A 188 -10.86 -5.54 -0.17
CA GLU A 188 -11.35 -5.12 -1.48
C GLU A 188 -12.81 -5.55 -1.71
N GLN A 189 -13.18 -6.78 -1.33
CA GLN A 189 -14.56 -7.26 -1.45
C GLN A 189 -15.54 -6.44 -0.61
N ARG A 190 -15.17 -6.08 0.62
CA ARG A 190 -16.05 -5.35 1.56
C ARG A 190 -16.47 -3.99 1.01
N PHE A 191 -15.53 -3.25 0.44
CA PHE A 191 -15.80 -1.92 -0.11
C PHE A 191 -16.44 -1.99 -1.49
N ILE A 192 -15.99 -2.91 -2.35
CA ILE A 192 -16.49 -2.99 -3.73
C ILE A 192 -17.94 -3.49 -3.79
N HIS A 193 -18.28 -4.48 -2.96
CA HIS A 193 -19.66 -5.00 -2.90
C HIS A 193 -20.57 -4.19 -1.99
N GLY A 194 -20.10 -3.05 -1.49
CA GLY A 194 -20.91 -2.10 -0.73
C GLY A 194 -21.47 -2.72 0.54
N TYR A 195 -20.62 -3.26 1.41
CA TYR A 195 -21.06 -3.74 2.72
C TYR A 195 -21.84 -2.62 3.44
N GLN A 196 -23.15 -2.81 3.59
CA GLN A 196 -24.02 -1.87 4.26
C GLN A 196 -24.51 -2.44 5.60
N HIS A 197 -24.53 -1.57 6.59
CA HIS A 197 -25.17 -1.89 7.86
C HIS A 197 -26.68 -1.85 7.72
N SER A 198 -27.36 -2.82 8.34
CA SER A 198 -28.81 -2.74 8.48
C SER A 198 -29.20 -1.52 9.33
N ASN A 199 -30.43 -1.04 9.18
CA ASN A 199 -30.90 0.08 10.00
C ASN A 199 -30.84 -0.25 11.49
N GLU A 200 -31.13 -1.50 11.88
CA GLU A 200 -31.03 -1.95 13.26
C GLU A 200 -29.58 -1.86 13.78
N GLN A 201 -28.60 -2.32 13.00
CA GLN A 201 -27.18 -2.23 13.36
C GLN A 201 -26.73 -0.77 13.52
N ARG A 202 -27.18 0.13 12.63
CA ARG A 202 -26.87 1.57 12.72
C ARG A 202 -27.48 2.19 13.97
N THR A 203 -28.75 1.88 14.26
CA THR A 203 -29.44 2.36 15.46
C THR A 203 -28.79 1.83 16.73
N HIS A 204 -28.40 0.56 16.77
CA HIS A 204 -27.74 -0.06 17.92
C HIS A 204 -26.40 0.61 18.22
N ARG A 205 -25.54 0.79 17.21
CA ARG A 205 -24.26 1.47 17.37
C ARG A 205 -24.41 2.93 17.80
N LEU A 206 -25.37 3.65 17.22
CA LEU A 206 -25.66 5.02 17.64
C LEU A 206 -26.10 5.05 19.11
N ARG A 207 -26.95 4.12 19.54
CA ARG A 207 -27.35 4.00 20.95
C ARG A 207 -26.15 3.79 21.87
N LYS A 208 -25.22 2.89 21.50
CA LYS A 208 -23.99 2.66 22.26
C LYS A 208 -23.11 3.90 22.39
N ILE A 209 -23.03 4.73 21.34
CA ILE A 209 -22.32 6.03 21.40
C ILE A 209 -23.03 6.98 22.38
N ILE A 210 -24.37 7.09 22.29
CA ILE A 210 -25.17 7.94 23.18
C ILE A 210 -25.02 7.49 24.64
N GLU A 211 -25.05 6.18 24.91
CA GLU A 211 -24.83 5.62 26.25
C GLU A 211 -23.43 5.98 26.80
N ALA A 212 -22.41 5.88 25.95
CA ALA A 212 -21.04 6.26 26.30
C ALA A 212 -20.93 7.74 26.66
N GLU A 213 -21.49 8.63 25.84
CA GLU A 213 -21.46 10.07 26.05
C GLU A 213 -22.31 10.49 27.27
N ALA A 214 -23.50 9.91 27.42
CA ALA A 214 -24.39 10.20 28.55
C ALA A 214 -23.73 9.84 29.88
N PHE A 215 -23.05 8.68 29.95
CA PHE A 215 -22.31 8.28 31.15
C PHE A 215 -21.21 9.28 31.52
N GLU A 216 -20.43 9.74 30.54
CA GLU A 216 -19.41 10.77 30.78
C GLU A 216 -20.02 12.09 31.21
N ASN A 217 -21.13 12.51 30.61
CA ASN A 217 -21.81 13.75 30.99
C ASN A 217 -22.34 13.69 32.43
N GLU A 218 -22.86 12.55 32.88
CA GLU A 218 -23.31 12.37 34.26
C GLU A 218 -22.17 12.37 35.27
N LEU A 219 -21.06 11.68 34.96
CA LEU A 219 -19.85 11.76 35.79
C LEU A 219 -19.32 13.19 35.89
N HIS A 220 -19.38 13.96 34.79
CA HIS A 220 -18.92 15.34 34.77
C HIS A 220 -19.71 16.24 35.72
N LYS A 221 -21.04 16.08 35.72
CA LYS A 221 -21.94 16.90 36.54
C LYS A 221 -21.83 16.57 38.02
N LYS A 222 -21.73 15.28 38.37
CA LYS A 222 -21.77 14.83 39.78
C LYS A 222 -20.43 14.94 40.49
N TYR A 223 -19.33 14.62 39.82
CA TYR A 223 -18.01 14.49 40.46
C TYR A 223 -17.01 15.52 39.92
N ILE A 224 -17.34 16.80 40.10
CA ILE A 224 -16.51 17.92 39.64
C ILE A 224 -15.15 17.88 40.36
N GLY A 225 -14.06 17.88 39.59
CA GLY A 225 -12.69 17.90 40.12
C GLY A 225 -12.07 16.52 40.37
N HIS A 226 -12.83 15.43 40.25
CA HIS A 226 -12.27 14.08 40.33
C HIS A 226 -11.58 13.68 39.02
N LYS A 227 -10.41 13.01 39.13
CA LYS A 227 -9.72 12.43 37.99
C LYS A 227 -10.44 11.15 37.55
N ARG A 228 -11.09 11.19 36.40
CA ARG A 228 -11.91 10.09 35.85
C ARG A 228 -11.41 9.48 34.54
N PHE A 229 -10.34 10.05 33.95
CA PHE A 229 -9.76 9.60 32.68
C PHE A 229 -10.81 9.41 31.57
N SER A 230 -11.54 10.49 31.26
CA SER A 230 -12.69 10.50 30.35
C SER A 230 -12.47 9.79 29.01
N LEU A 231 -13.51 9.12 28.52
CA LEU A 231 -13.59 8.57 27.17
C LEU A 231 -14.00 9.62 26.12
N GLU A 232 -14.22 10.88 26.51
CA GLU A 232 -14.65 11.95 25.60
C GLU A 232 -13.73 12.07 24.36
N GLY A 233 -14.34 12.10 23.18
CA GLY A 233 -13.70 12.06 21.87
C GLY A 233 -13.28 10.66 21.38
N LEU A 234 -13.49 9.60 22.19
CA LEU A 234 -13.21 8.20 21.87
C LEU A 234 -14.41 7.28 22.15
N GLU A 235 -15.63 7.82 22.15
CA GLU A 235 -16.88 7.12 22.46
C GLU A 235 -17.11 5.93 21.52
N THR A 236 -16.57 6.00 20.30
CA THR A 236 -16.61 4.93 19.28
C THR A 236 -15.94 3.62 19.75
N VAL A 237 -15.11 3.66 20.80
CA VAL A 237 -14.56 2.44 21.42
C VAL A 237 -15.67 1.52 21.95
N ILE A 238 -16.77 2.06 22.48
CA ILE A 238 -17.87 1.26 23.04
C ILE A 238 -18.58 0.41 21.97
N PRO A 239 -19.14 0.98 20.87
CA PRO A 239 -19.74 0.17 19.82
C PRO A 239 -18.72 -0.72 19.09
N MET A 240 -17.43 -0.34 19.05
CA MET A 240 -16.37 -1.18 18.48
C MET A 240 -16.18 -2.46 19.30
N MET A 241 -16.04 -2.34 20.63
CA MET A 241 -15.90 -3.48 21.52
C MET A 241 -17.15 -4.36 21.52
N ASP A 242 -18.33 -3.74 21.57
CA ASP A 242 -19.62 -4.43 21.47
C ASP A 242 -19.70 -5.29 20.19
N THR A 243 -19.31 -4.71 19.05
CA THR A 243 -19.25 -5.44 17.76
C THR A 243 -18.23 -6.58 17.81
N ILE A 244 -17.02 -6.38 18.35
CA ILE A 244 -16.00 -7.45 18.44
C ILE A 244 -16.50 -8.62 19.28
N LEU A 245 -17.16 -8.34 20.41
CA LEU A 245 -17.72 -9.36 21.30
C LEU A 245 -18.89 -10.10 20.63
N GLU A 246 -19.78 -9.40 19.91
CA GLU A 246 -20.85 -10.02 19.12
C GLU A 246 -20.31 -10.99 18.05
N TYR A 247 -19.29 -10.56 17.29
CA TYR A 247 -18.65 -11.44 16.30
C TYR A 247 -17.98 -12.65 16.96
N GLY A 248 -17.24 -12.43 18.05
CA GLY A 248 -16.62 -13.52 18.80
C GLY A 248 -17.64 -14.53 19.33
N ALA A 249 -18.75 -14.07 19.90
CA ALA A 249 -19.82 -14.92 20.39
C ALA A 249 -20.47 -15.74 19.25
N ASN A 250 -20.71 -15.13 18.08
CA ASN A 250 -21.23 -15.82 16.90
C ASN A 250 -20.27 -16.89 16.36
N ASP A 251 -18.96 -16.68 16.52
CA ASP A 251 -17.92 -17.63 16.14
C ASP A 251 -17.65 -18.70 17.23
N GLY A 252 -18.43 -18.70 18.31
CA GLY A 252 -18.36 -19.72 19.38
C GLY A 252 -17.33 -19.43 20.47
N VAL A 253 -16.83 -18.20 20.59
CA VAL A 253 -15.97 -17.77 21.70
C VAL A 253 -16.81 -17.67 22.97
N ASN A 254 -16.39 -18.39 24.02
CA ASN A 254 -17.11 -18.44 25.30
C ASN A 254 -16.65 -17.36 26.30
N GLU A 255 -15.40 -16.91 26.22
CA GLU A 255 -14.81 -15.98 27.18
C GLU A 255 -13.86 -15.02 26.45
N ALA A 256 -13.91 -13.75 26.84
CA ALA A 256 -13.01 -12.71 26.35
C ALA A 256 -12.38 -11.98 27.53
N ILE A 257 -11.04 -11.92 27.55
CA ILE A 257 -10.27 -11.24 28.59
C ILE A 257 -9.74 -9.92 28.01
N LEU A 258 -10.09 -8.80 28.66
CA LEU A 258 -9.67 -7.47 28.23
C LEU A 258 -8.61 -6.89 29.16
N GLY A 259 -7.46 -6.53 28.60
CA GLY A 259 -6.50 -5.62 29.22
C GLY A 259 -6.64 -4.21 28.66
N MET A 260 -6.81 -3.20 29.52
CA MET A 260 -6.90 -1.80 29.09
C MET A 260 -6.20 -0.84 30.07
N ALA A 261 -5.77 0.31 29.57
CA ALA A 261 -5.26 1.41 30.38
C ALA A 261 -6.40 2.16 31.12
N HIS A 262 -6.10 3.31 31.71
CA HIS A 262 -7.05 4.08 32.51
C HIS A 262 -8.13 4.83 31.69
N ARG A 263 -7.82 5.22 30.44
CA ARG A 263 -8.73 6.07 29.65
C ARG A 263 -10.01 5.32 29.27
N GLY A 264 -11.15 5.88 29.66
CA GLY A 264 -12.49 5.32 29.44
C GLY A 264 -12.78 4.02 30.18
N ARG A 265 -11.96 3.63 31.16
CA ARG A 265 -12.14 2.36 31.89
C ARG A 265 -13.49 2.26 32.58
N LEU A 266 -13.96 3.34 33.21
CA LEU A 266 -15.27 3.37 33.86
C LEU A 266 -16.40 3.19 32.85
N ASN A 267 -16.27 3.82 31.68
CA ASN A 267 -17.22 3.72 30.60
C ASN A 267 -17.31 2.28 30.07
N VAL A 268 -16.17 1.63 29.85
CA VAL A 268 -16.10 0.21 29.45
C VAL A 268 -16.69 -0.71 30.52
N LEU A 269 -16.39 -0.48 31.79
CA LEU A 269 -16.95 -1.29 32.89
C LEU A 269 -18.49 -1.25 32.89
N VAL A 270 -19.07 -0.08 32.70
CA VAL A 270 -20.53 0.10 32.72
C VAL A 270 -21.17 -0.34 31.39
N ASN A 271 -20.72 0.22 30.27
CA ASN A 271 -21.41 0.09 28.98
C ASN A 271 -21.02 -1.16 28.17
N THR A 272 -19.95 -1.86 28.55
CA THR A 272 -19.52 -3.12 27.91
C THR A 272 -19.59 -4.31 28.86
N LEU A 273 -19.06 -4.18 30.08
CA LEU A 273 -19.04 -5.27 31.07
C LEU A 273 -20.29 -5.31 31.96
N ASN A 274 -21.21 -4.35 31.81
CA ASN A 274 -22.44 -4.23 32.61
C ASN A 274 -22.19 -4.20 34.13
N LYS A 275 -21.06 -3.62 34.58
CA LYS A 275 -20.82 -3.38 36.01
C LYS A 275 -21.91 -2.43 36.52
N PRO A 276 -22.58 -2.75 37.65
CA PRO A 276 -23.63 -1.92 38.19
C PRO A 276 -23.14 -0.49 38.48
N LEU A 277 -23.96 0.50 38.12
CA LEU A 277 -23.67 1.92 38.35
C LEU A 277 -23.47 2.24 39.83
N GLU A 278 -24.25 1.60 40.71
CA GLU A 278 -24.16 1.77 42.16
C GLU A 278 -22.77 1.43 42.70
N GLU A 279 -22.19 0.32 42.23
CA GLU A 279 -20.83 -0.07 42.60
C GLU A 279 -19.81 0.95 42.12
N VAL A 280 -19.95 1.42 40.87
CA VAL A 280 -19.03 2.42 40.30
C VAL A 280 -19.11 3.73 41.07
N PHE A 281 -20.32 4.21 41.39
CA PHE A 281 -20.51 5.48 42.11
C PHE A 281 -20.09 5.40 43.58
N SER A 282 -20.24 4.23 44.22
CA SER A 282 -19.77 4.03 45.60
C SER A 282 -18.25 4.18 45.74
N GLU A 283 -17.48 3.99 44.67
CA GLU A 283 -16.02 4.20 44.68
C GLU A 283 -15.64 5.70 44.64
N PHE A 284 -16.59 6.59 44.36
CA PHE A 284 -16.39 8.05 44.35
C PHE A 284 -16.84 8.76 45.63
N GLU A 285 -17.68 8.11 46.45
CA GLU A 285 -18.21 8.63 47.73
C GLU A 285 -17.28 8.29 48.90
#